data_AF-A0A7S2Q868-F1
#
_entry.id   AF-A0A7S2Q868-F1
#
_cell.length_a   1.000
_cell.length_b   1.000
_cell.length_c   1.000
_cell.angle_alpha   90.00
_cell.angle_beta   90.00
_cell.angle_gamma   90.00
#
_symmetry.space_group_name_H-M   'P 1'
#
loop_
_entity.id
_entity.type
_entity.pdbx_description
1 polymer ?
#
loop_
_entity_poly.entity_id
_entity_poly.type
_entity_poly.pdbx_seq_one_letter_code
_entity_poly.pdbx_strand_id
1 'polypeptide(L)'
;SCIASGGTLAIEGRWIWDLKDWIDKRWMWSYFEGLPEMPEATPQGPSSLAVAAAAGEGALALLQHSMMRCGGCGAKVGATTLSQAMARVDVPKQPAAEARAQVKVGVGDDAAVVELQSEGSGDGKVASVQTIDFFRSFIDDPYLFGRIATIHALSDCEAMGAVPQTALALVQLPYAMEEKQEEDLVQLMSGAASALRESGCALVGGHTCEAREMGLGMSVNGRLPGGAASALTKADLRVGDALVLTKPIGTGALFAADMRAKARGPW
;
A
#
# COMPACT_ATOMS: atom_id res chain seq x y z
N SER A 1 7.36 3.71 42.26
CA SER A 1 7.91 2.43 42.78
C SER A 1 7.43 1.31 41.85
N CYS A 2 8.20 0.23 41.71
CA CYS A 2 7.81 -0.94 40.93
C CYS A 2 7.48 -2.09 41.88
N ILE A 3 6.42 -2.84 41.60
CA ILE A 3 5.98 -3.98 42.40
C ILE A 3 6.16 -5.22 41.53
N ALA A 4 6.96 -6.18 42.00
CA ALA A 4 7.04 -7.51 41.42
C ALA A 4 6.26 -8.48 42.32
N SER A 5 5.28 -9.17 41.75
CA SER A 5 4.46 -10.17 42.45
C SER A 5 4.54 -11.51 41.74
N GLY A 6 4.75 -12.58 42.50
CA GLY A 6 4.74 -13.96 42.00
C GLY A 6 4.20 -14.90 43.08
N GLY A 7 3.05 -15.53 42.82
CA GLY A 7 2.36 -16.33 43.84
C GLY A 7 1.89 -15.48 45.03
N THR A 8 2.23 -15.87 46.25
CA THR A 8 1.85 -15.16 47.49
C THR A 8 2.85 -14.09 47.93
N LEU A 9 3.93 -13.85 47.17
CA LEU A 9 4.98 -12.89 47.50
C LEU A 9 4.89 -11.67 46.60
N ALA A 10 4.96 -10.49 47.21
CA ALA A 10 5.10 -9.20 46.52
C ALA A 10 6.25 -8.42 47.16
N ILE A 11 7.14 -7.89 46.32
CA ILE A 11 8.26 -7.06 46.75
C ILE A 11 8.12 -5.73 46.02
N GLU A 12 8.25 -4.62 46.75
CA GLU A 12 8.21 -3.26 46.20
C GLU A 12 9.55 -2.57 46.44
N GLY A 13 10.10 -1.95 45.39
CA GLY A 13 11.38 -1.27 45.51
C GLY A 13 11.82 -0.63 44.19
N ARG A 14 12.65 0.42 44.29
CA ARG A 14 13.23 1.06 43.10
C ARG A 14 14.23 0.15 42.39
N TRP A 15 14.97 -0.67 43.14
CA TRP A 15 15.94 -1.66 42.62
C TRP A 15 15.28 -2.79 41.81
N ILE A 16 13.99 -3.05 42.00
CA ILE A 16 13.23 -4.04 41.23
C ILE A 16 13.08 -3.59 39.78
N TRP A 17 12.98 -2.28 39.56
CA TRP A 17 12.97 -1.72 38.21
C TRP A 17 14.31 -1.98 37.51
N ASP A 18 15.43 -1.79 38.20
CA ASP A 18 16.76 -2.04 37.63
C ASP A 18 16.97 -3.53 37.30
N LEU A 19 16.48 -4.43 38.17
CA LEU A 19 16.49 -5.87 37.92
C LEU A 19 15.59 -6.24 36.72
N LYS A 20 14.37 -5.68 36.66
CA LYS A 20 13.45 -5.90 35.54
C LYS A 20 14.04 -5.39 34.24
N ASP A 21 14.57 -4.17 34.23
CA ASP A 21 15.21 -3.56 33.07
C ASP A 21 16.42 -4.40 32.60
N TRP A 22 17.19 -4.97 33.54
CA TRP A 22 18.26 -5.91 33.21
C TRP A 22 17.74 -7.23 32.62
N ILE A 23 16.71 -7.84 33.20
CA ILE A 23 16.10 -9.08 32.69
C ILE A 23 15.53 -8.82 31.30
N ASP A 24 14.76 -7.76 31.12
CA ASP A 24 14.12 -7.39 29.85
C ASP A 24 15.17 -7.10 28.78
N LYS A 25 16.22 -6.31 29.09
CA LYS A 25 17.32 -6.04 28.16
C LYS A 25 18.09 -7.30 27.78
N ARG A 26 18.35 -8.20 28.73
CA ARG A 26 19.05 -9.47 28.47
C ARG A 26 18.18 -10.44 27.67
N TRP A 27 16.88 -10.47 27.95
CA TRP A 27 15.91 -11.23 27.20
C TRP A 27 15.79 -10.69 25.77
N MET A 28 15.62 -9.37 25.58
CA MET A 28 15.61 -8.74 24.25
C MET A 28 16.93 -8.95 23.50
N TRP A 29 18.09 -8.82 24.16
CA TRP A 29 19.40 -9.09 23.55
C TRP A 29 19.49 -10.49 22.94
N SER A 30 18.87 -11.49 23.58
CA SER A 30 18.82 -12.86 23.06
C SER A 30 18.05 -13.00 21.74
N TYR A 31 17.15 -12.06 21.40
CA TYR A 31 16.42 -12.01 20.13
C TYR A 31 17.08 -11.12 19.06
N PHE A 32 17.84 -10.10 19.45
CA PHE A 32 18.44 -9.14 18.51
C PHE A 32 19.90 -9.44 18.13
N GLU A 33 20.72 -9.91 19.07
CA GLU A 33 22.16 -10.17 18.83
C GLU A 33 22.56 -11.64 19.10
N GLY A 34 21.77 -12.37 19.90
CA GLY A 34 22.07 -13.74 20.31
C GLY A 34 21.57 -14.85 19.38
N LEU A 35 20.73 -14.52 18.39
CA LEU A 35 20.26 -15.50 17.41
C LEU A 35 21.29 -15.66 16.29
N PRO A 36 21.71 -16.89 15.95
CA PRO A 36 22.51 -17.10 14.74
C PRO A 36 21.72 -16.57 13.53
N GLU A 37 22.41 -15.94 12.57
CA GLU A 37 21.79 -15.60 11.29
C GLU A 37 21.07 -16.85 10.78
N MET A 38 19.77 -16.71 10.49
CA MET A 38 19.04 -17.81 9.87
C MET A 38 19.81 -18.18 8.59
N PRO A 39 20.29 -19.43 8.47
CA PRO A 39 20.88 -19.87 7.22
C PRO A 39 19.84 -19.62 6.13
N GLU A 40 20.24 -18.95 5.05
CA GLU A 40 19.35 -18.69 3.92
C GLU A 40 18.61 -19.99 3.59
N ALA A 41 17.28 -19.93 3.62
CA ALA A 41 16.44 -21.11 3.44
C ALA A 41 16.87 -21.78 2.13
N THR A 42 17.44 -22.98 2.22
CA THR A 42 17.84 -23.74 1.05
C THR A 42 16.55 -24.15 0.37
N PRO A 43 16.27 -23.70 -0.87
CA PRO A 43 14.97 -23.97 -1.49
C PRO A 43 14.75 -25.48 -1.59
N GLN A 44 13.68 -25.99 -0.96
CA GLN A 44 13.27 -27.38 -1.13
C GLN A 44 12.53 -27.50 -2.47
N GLY A 45 13.27 -27.89 -3.50
CA GLY A 45 12.83 -28.01 -4.90
C GLY A 45 13.92 -27.50 -5.85
N PRO A 46 13.88 -27.80 -7.17
CA PRO A 46 14.76 -27.10 -8.10
C PRO A 46 14.51 -25.61 -7.90
N SER A 47 15.55 -24.88 -7.47
CA SER A 47 15.41 -23.46 -7.19
C SER A 47 14.82 -22.80 -8.44
N SER A 48 13.98 -21.77 -8.26
CA SER A 48 13.53 -20.95 -9.39
C SER A 48 14.75 -20.54 -10.25
N LEU A 49 15.90 -20.32 -9.62
CA LEU A 49 17.23 -20.16 -10.22
C LEU A 49 17.68 -21.32 -11.12
N ALA A 50 17.52 -22.59 -10.74
CA ALA A 50 17.85 -23.74 -11.57
C ALA A 50 16.93 -23.85 -12.80
N VAL A 51 15.63 -23.55 -12.62
CA VAL A 51 14.64 -23.52 -13.72
C VAL A 51 14.92 -22.33 -14.67
N ALA A 52 15.31 -21.18 -14.13
CA ALA A 52 15.66 -20.01 -14.92
C ALA A 52 17.02 -20.09 -15.59
N ALA A 53 18.01 -20.73 -14.96
CA ALA A 53 19.29 -21.04 -15.59
C ALA A 53 19.09 -21.92 -16.84
N ALA A 54 18.14 -22.86 -16.78
CA ALA A 54 17.74 -23.66 -17.94
C ALA A 54 16.96 -22.85 -19.00
N ALA A 55 16.32 -21.74 -18.62
CA ALA A 55 15.56 -20.85 -19.50
C ALA A 55 16.38 -19.70 -20.12
N GLY A 56 17.69 -19.59 -19.82
CA GLY A 56 18.63 -18.63 -20.39
C GLY A 56 19.02 -17.47 -19.48
N GLU A 57 20.10 -16.75 -19.84
CA GLU A 57 20.70 -15.67 -19.03
C GLU A 57 19.71 -14.56 -18.62
N GLY A 58 18.73 -14.25 -19.48
CA GLY A 58 17.68 -13.26 -19.18
C GLY A 58 16.74 -13.67 -18.04
N ALA A 59 16.44 -14.97 -17.91
CA ALA A 59 15.59 -15.48 -16.84
C ALA A 59 16.34 -15.51 -15.49
N LEU A 60 17.65 -15.78 -15.52
CA LEU A 60 18.51 -15.77 -14.35
C LEU A 60 18.63 -14.36 -13.74
N ALA A 61 18.84 -13.35 -14.60
CA ALA A 61 18.89 -11.94 -14.17
C ALA A 61 17.56 -11.49 -13.53
N LEU A 62 16.42 -11.89 -14.09
CA LEU A 62 15.09 -11.56 -13.56
C LEU A 62 14.81 -12.17 -12.17
N LEU A 63 15.41 -13.33 -11.87
CA LEU A 63 15.27 -13.97 -10.56
C LEU A 63 16.25 -13.47 -9.51
N GLN A 64 17.45 -13.02 -9.88
CA GLN A 64 18.33 -12.36 -8.91
C GLN A 64 17.70 -11.07 -8.36
N HIS A 65 16.88 -10.39 -9.18
CA HIS A 65 16.03 -9.27 -8.73
C HIS A 65 14.81 -9.70 -7.88
N SER A 66 14.53 -11.00 -7.74
CA SER A 66 13.37 -11.51 -6.99
C SER A 66 13.51 -11.34 -5.48
N MET A 67 14.73 -11.29 -4.94
CA MET A 67 15.00 -11.15 -3.50
C MET A 67 14.53 -9.80 -2.90
N MET A 68 14.12 -8.83 -3.74
CA MET A 68 13.58 -7.53 -3.31
C MET A 68 12.11 -7.30 -3.72
N ARG A 69 11.43 -8.28 -4.34
CA ARG A 69 10.09 -8.09 -4.90
C ARG A 69 8.99 -7.82 -3.87
N CYS A 70 9.16 -8.26 -2.62
CA CYS A 70 8.10 -8.19 -1.62
C CYS A 70 8.38 -7.23 -0.45
N GLY A 71 9.40 -6.37 -0.50
CA GLY A 71 9.81 -5.61 0.68
C GLY A 71 10.08 -4.12 0.56
N GLY A 72 9.84 -3.54 -0.61
CA GLY A 72 10.03 -2.10 -0.81
C GLY A 72 9.40 -1.56 -2.10
N CYS A 73 9.14 -2.43 -3.08
CA CYS A 73 8.54 -2.06 -4.37
C CYS A 73 7.01 -2.24 -4.45
N GLY A 74 6.32 -2.51 -3.32
CA GLY A 74 4.85 -2.58 -3.28
C GLY A 74 4.22 -3.70 -4.14
N ALA A 75 4.98 -4.74 -4.49
CA ALA A 75 4.53 -5.88 -5.33
C ALA A 75 3.98 -5.51 -6.72
N LYS A 76 4.28 -4.32 -7.26
CA LYS A 76 3.81 -3.89 -8.59
C LYS A 76 4.53 -4.63 -9.72
N VAL A 77 3.79 -5.00 -10.77
CA VAL A 77 4.37 -5.47 -12.03
C VAL A 77 5.12 -4.31 -12.69
N GLY A 78 6.30 -4.57 -13.26
CA GLY A 78 7.10 -3.53 -13.92
C GLY A 78 6.35 -2.86 -15.07
N ALA A 79 6.49 -1.54 -15.20
CA ALA A 79 5.76 -0.73 -16.18
C ALA A 79 5.91 -1.26 -17.62
N THR A 80 7.13 -1.62 -18.03
CA THR A 80 7.38 -2.19 -19.36
C THR A 80 6.61 -3.48 -19.63
N THR A 81 6.55 -4.38 -18.64
CA THR A 81 5.80 -5.64 -18.75
C THR A 81 4.31 -5.37 -18.89
N LEU A 82 3.76 -4.45 -18.09
CA LEU A 82 2.37 -4.05 -18.19
C LEU A 82 2.06 -3.43 -19.56
N SER A 83 2.85 -2.48 -20.03
CA SER A 83 2.66 -1.82 -21.33
C SER A 83 2.70 -2.81 -22.49
N GLN A 84 3.64 -3.76 -22.47
CA GLN A 84 3.75 -4.81 -23.49
C GLN A 84 2.55 -5.76 -23.47
N ALA A 85 2.04 -6.13 -22.28
CA ALA A 85 0.87 -6.97 -22.16
C ALA A 85 -0.38 -6.27 -22.69
N MET A 86 -0.60 -5.00 -22.31
CA MET A 86 -1.75 -4.21 -22.74
C MET A 86 -1.73 -3.90 -24.24
N ALA A 87 -0.54 -3.79 -24.86
CA ALA A 87 -0.43 -3.63 -26.31
C ALA A 87 -0.89 -4.86 -27.11
N ARG A 88 -1.04 -6.03 -26.47
CA ARG A 88 -1.43 -7.29 -27.11
C ARG A 88 -2.92 -7.62 -26.97
N VAL A 89 -3.66 -6.80 -26.22
CA VAL A 89 -5.10 -6.98 -25.98
C VAL A 89 -5.84 -5.79 -26.55
N ASP A 90 -6.90 -6.04 -27.31
CA ASP A 90 -7.78 -4.97 -27.78
C ASP A 90 -8.70 -4.54 -26.64
N VAL A 91 -8.23 -3.55 -25.86
CA VAL A 91 -8.96 -3.00 -24.73
C VAL A 91 -9.74 -1.76 -25.19
N PRO A 92 -11.07 -1.70 -24.97
CA PRO A 92 -11.85 -0.52 -25.29
C PRO A 92 -11.38 0.68 -24.46
N LYS A 93 -11.03 1.78 -25.14
CA LYS A 93 -10.50 3.00 -24.49
C LYS A 93 -11.56 4.06 -24.24
N GLN A 94 -12.71 3.94 -24.89
CA GLN A 94 -13.84 4.83 -24.76
C GLN A 94 -15.10 4.00 -24.51
N PRO A 95 -16.06 4.53 -23.74
CA PRO A 95 -17.42 3.99 -23.69
C PRO A 95 -18.06 3.94 -25.09
N ALA A 96 -19.15 3.19 -25.21
CA ALA A 96 -19.97 3.21 -26.43
C ALA A 96 -20.43 4.64 -26.78
N ALA A 97 -20.66 4.93 -28.06
CA ALA A 97 -20.97 6.28 -28.52
C ALA A 97 -22.27 6.85 -27.89
N GLU A 98 -23.20 5.97 -27.53
CA GLU A 98 -24.46 6.31 -26.87
C GLU A 98 -24.30 6.55 -25.36
N ALA A 99 -23.15 6.20 -24.79
CA ALA A 99 -22.87 6.44 -23.39
C ALA A 99 -22.68 7.95 -23.15
N ARG A 100 -23.28 8.45 -22.07
CA ARG A 100 -23.15 9.85 -21.64
C ARG A 100 -21.89 10.09 -20.82
N ALA A 101 -20.81 9.42 -21.22
CA ALA A 101 -19.53 9.42 -20.56
C ALA A 101 -18.41 9.45 -21.60
N GLN A 102 -17.39 10.26 -21.37
CA GLN A 102 -16.20 10.34 -22.22
C GLN A 102 -14.95 10.27 -21.36
N VAL A 103 -14.02 9.39 -21.71
CA VAL A 103 -12.72 9.32 -21.05
C VAL A 103 -11.84 10.43 -21.62
N LYS A 104 -11.43 11.38 -20.79
CA LYS A 104 -10.58 12.51 -21.16
C LYS A 104 -9.12 12.24 -20.89
N VAL A 105 -8.84 11.58 -19.76
CA VAL A 105 -7.52 11.05 -19.41
C VAL A 105 -7.70 9.56 -19.15
N GLY A 106 -7.00 8.74 -19.91
CA GLY A 106 -7.07 7.29 -19.85
C GLY A 106 -5.85 6.66 -19.19
N VAL A 107 -5.56 5.40 -19.55
CA VAL A 107 -4.42 4.65 -19.03
C VAL A 107 -3.10 5.38 -19.28
N GLY A 108 -2.27 5.51 -18.24
CA GLY A 108 -0.91 6.06 -18.31
C GLY A 108 -0.64 7.24 -17.38
N ASP A 109 -1.69 7.90 -16.88
CA ASP A 109 -1.59 8.89 -15.81
C ASP A 109 -1.88 8.28 -14.42
N ASP A 110 -1.86 9.07 -13.34
CA ASP A 110 -2.12 8.58 -11.97
C ASP A 110 -3.57 8.12 -11.76
N ALA A 111 -4.54 8.74 -12.45
CA ALA A 111 -5.93 8.32 -12.41
C ALA A 111 -6.66 8.61 -13.73
N ALA A 112 -7.75 7.90 -13.98
CA ALA A 112 -8.59 8.15 -15.14
C ALA A 112 -9.51 9.36 -14.87
N VAL A 113 -9.69 10.22 -15.89
CA VAL A 113 -10.66 11.33 -15.86
C VAL A 113 -11.80 11.01 -16.80
N VAL A 114 -13.01 10.88 -16.25
CA VAL A 114 -14.25 10.59 -16.98
C VAL A 114 -15.17 11.80 -16.90
N GLU A 115 -15.47 12.40 -18.05
CA GLU A 115 -16.46 13.48 -18.17
C GLU A 115 -17.85 12.88 -18.39
N LEU A 116 -18.76 13.14 -17.46
CA LEU A 116 -20.16 12.70 -17.47
C LEU A 116 -21.06 13.87 -17.90
N GLN A 117 -22.02 13.58 -18.77
CA GLN A 117 -23.06 14.55 -19.17
C GLN A 117 -24.26 14.47 -18.21
N SER A 118 -24.74 15.61 -17.73
CA SER A 118 -25.91 15.69 -16.83
C SER A 118 -27.23 15.74 -17.62
N GLU A 119 -28.30 15.16 -17.06
CA GLU A 119 -29.69 15.41 -17.50
C GLU A 119 -30.29 16.55 -16.68
N GLY A 120 -30.35 17.75 -17.27
CA GLY A 120 -30.94 18.93 -16.65
C GLY A 120 -30.57 20.22 -17.40
N SER A 121 -31.36 21.28 -17.24
CA SER A 121 -31.25 22.58 -17.92
C SER A 121 -30.03 23.44 -17.54
N GLY A 122 -28.91 22.81 -17.22
CA GLY A 122 -27.63 23.49 -17.01
C GLY A 122 -26.53 22.83 -17.83
N ASP A 123 -25.61 23.64 -18.36
CA ASP A 123 -24.40 23.24 -19.12
C ASP A 123 -23.38 22.38 -18.31
N GLY A 124 -23.80 21.74 -17.22
CA GLY A 124 -22.93 21.13 -16.23
C GLY A 124 -22.39 19.77 -16.64
N LYS A 125 -21.31 19.75 -17.41
CA LYS A 125 -20.43 18.57 -17.50
C LYS A 125 -19.74 18.35 -16.14
N VAL A 126 -19.79 17.12 -15.62
CA VAL A 126 -19.09 16.76 -14.38
C VAL A 126 -17.90 15.89 -14.73
N ALA A 127 -16.72 16.22 -14.21
CA ALA A 127 -15.54 15.38 -14.38
C ALA A 127 -15.25 14.58 -13.10
N SER A 128 -15.34 13.27 -13.23
CA SER A 128 -15.01 12.30 -12.20
C SER A 128 -13.59 11.80 -12.41
N VAL A 129 -12.84 11.67 -11.31
CA VAL A 129 -11.54 11.03 -11.27
C VAL A 129 -11.68 9.67 -10.62
N GLN A 130 -11.13 8.64 -11.26
CA GLN A 130 -11.23 7.25 -10.81
C GLN A 130 -9.83 6.64 -10.73
N THR A 131 -9.48 6.15 -9.55
CA THR A 131 -8.23 5.43 -9.31
C THR A 131 -8.48 4.22 -8.42
N ILE A 132 -7.53 3.30 -8.45
CA ILE A 132 -7.49 2.13 -7.58
C ILE A 132 -6.03 1.76 -7.34
N ASP A 133 -5.69 1.58 -6.06
CA ASP A 133 -4.42 0.96 -5.68
C ASP A 133 -4.64 -0.06 -4.57
N PHE A 134 -3.74 -1.02 -4.47
CA PHE A 134 -3.79 -2.13 -3.55
C PHE A 134 -2.40 -2.54 -3.10
N PHE A 135 -2.25 -2.73 -1.79
CA PHE A 135 -1.04 -3.28 -1.21
C PHE A 135 -1.29 -4.59 -0.48
N ARG A 136 -0.30 -5.48 -0.57
CA ARG A 136 -0.08 -6.49 0.46
C ARG A 136 0.58 -5.82 1.66
N SER A 137 0.29 -6.31 2.86
CA SER A 137 0.85 -5.74 4.07
C SER A 137 2.38 -5.79 4.05
N PHE A 138 2.99 -4.65 4.34
CA PHE A 138 4.43 -4.46 4.48
C PHE A 138 4.81 -3.95 5.88
N ILE A 139 3.83 -3.88 6.79
CA ILE A 139 3.98 -3.52 8.20
C ILE A 139 3.07 -4.44 9.01
N ASP A 140 3.53 -4.91 10.17
CA ASP A 140 2.78 -5.86 10.98
C ASP A 140 1.60 -5.24 11.75
N ASP A 141 1.58 -3.91 11.92
CA ASP A 141 0.49 -3.17 12.56
C ASP A 141 -0.67 -2.92 11.55
N PRO A 142 -1.85 -3.58 11.72
CA PRO A 142 -2.95 -3.43 10.78
C PRO A 142 -3.53 -2.02 10.76
N TYR A 143 -3.56 -1.30 11.88
CA TYR A 143 -4.09 0.05 11.94
C TYR A 143 -3.20 1.02 11.14
N LEU A 144 -1.88 0.95 11.35
CA LEU A 144 -0.94 1.79 10.59
C LEU A 144 -0.94 1.42 9.11
N PHE A 145 -0.96 0.13 8.78
CA PHE A 145 -1.07 -0.33 7.40
C PHE A 145 -2.36 0.18 6.75
N GLY A 146 -3.49 0.10 7.46
CA GLY A 146 -4.79 0.62 7.02
C GLY A 146 -4.76 2.10 6.67
N ARG A 147 -4.15 2.92 7.55
CA ARG A 147 -3.94 4.35 7.27
C ARG A 147 -3.06 4.58 6.05
N ILE A 148 -1.89 3.93 5.98
CA ILE A 148 -0.91 4.16 4.92
C ILE A 148 -1.48 3.77 3.55
N ALA A 149 -2.07 2.58 3.44
CA ALA A 149 -2.66 2.10 2.19
C ALA A 149 -3.81 3.01 1.71
N THR A 150 -4.63 3.51 2.64
CA THR A 150 -5.71 4.46 2.32
C THR A 150 -5.17 5.80 1.84
N ILE A 151 -4.19 6.38 2.53
CA ILE A 151 -3.54 7.63 2.11
C ILE A 151 -2.91 7.48 0.73
N HIS A 152 -2.30 6.32 0.45
CA HIS A 152 -1.73 6.05 -0.87
C HIS A 152 -2.79 6.04 -1.97
N ALA A 153 -3.88 5.29 -1.78
CA ALA A 153 -4.95 5.22 -2.77
C ALA A 153 -5.65 6.57 -3.00
N LEU A 154 -5.77 7.41 -1.97
CA LEU A 154 -6.27 8.78 -2.11
C LEU A 154 -5.32 9.68 -2.92
N SER A 155 -4.00 9.45 -2.79
CA SER A 155 -2.99 10.35 -3.36
C SER A 155 -3.02 10.43 -4.89
N ASP A 156 -3.39 9.36 -5.59
CA ASP A 156 -3.54 9.37 -7.05
C ASP A 156 -4.68 10.29 -7.50
N CYS A 157 -5.76 10.37 -6.71
CA CYS A 157 -6.87 11.28 -6.97
C CYS A 157 -6.46 12.73 -6.73
N GLU A 158 -5.76 12.99 -5.61
CA GLU A 158 -5.24 14.31 -5.25
C GLU A 158 -4.18 14.81 -6.24
N ALA A 159 -3.34 13.91 -6.77
CA ALA A 159 -2.31 14.22 -7.76
C ALA A 159 -2.91 14.78 -9.06
N MET A 160 -4.11 14.33 -9.44
CA MET A 160 -4.85 14.89 -10.57
C MET A 160 -5.50 16.25 -10.27
N GLY A 161 -5.36 16.78 -9.06
CA GLY A 161 -6.03 18.00 -8.60
C GLY A 161 -7.51 17.80 -8.26
N ALA A 162 -7.96 16.56 -8.09
CA ALA A 162 -9.34 16.25 -7.74
C ALA A 162 -9.55 16.17 -6.23
N VAL A 163 -10.80 16.38 -5.81
CA VAL A 163 -11.23 16.21 -4.42
C VAL A 163 -11.85 14.81 -4.28
N PRO A 164 -11.26 13.89 -3.48
CA PRO A 164 -11.84 12.58 -3.21
C PRO A 164 -13.25 12.71 -2.60
N GLN A 165 -14.20 11.88 -3.05
CA GLN A 165 -15.59 11.93 -2.57
C GLN A 165 -16.03 10.60 -1.97
N THR A 166 -15.80 9.50 -2.68
CA THR A 166 -16.19 8.16 -2.22
C THR A 166 -15.08 7.15 -2.45
N ALA A 167 -15.06 6.12 -1.60
CA ALA A 167 -14.13 5.01 -1.71
C ALA A 167 -14.85 3.66 -1.54
N LEU A 168 -14.34 2.64 -2.24
CA LEU A 168 -14.71 1.23 -2.05
C LEU A 168 -13.48 0.46 -1.57
N ALA A 169 -13.58 -0.26 -0.46
CA ALA A 169 -12.48 -1.04 0.08
C ALA A 169 -12.34 -2.39 -0.62
N LEU A 170 -11.11 -2.84 -0.83
CA LEU A 170 -10.74 -4.19 -1.24
C LEU A 170 -9.84 -4.77 -0.16
N VAL A 171 -10.35 -5.71 0.62
CA VAL A 171 -9.68 -6.25 1.81
C VAL A 171 -9.33 -7.72 1.60
N GLN A 172 -8.09 -8.06 1.92
CA GLN A 172 -7.61 -9.43 2.01
C GLN A 172 -7.19 -9.73 3.44
N LEU A 173 -7.69 -10.84 4.00
CA LEU A 173 -7.29 -11.31 5.33
C LEU A 173 -6.68 -12.70 5.25
N PRO A 174 -5.65 -13.00 6.07
CA PRO A 174 -5.16 -14.36 6.25
C PRO A 174 -6.28 -15.28 6.74
N TYR A 175 -6.23 -16.54 6.32
CA TYR A 175 -7.08 -17.58 6.90
C TYR A 175 -6.77 -17.73 8.40
N ALA A 176 -7.80 -17.61 9.24
CA ALA A 176 -7.71 -17.75 10.70
C ALA A 176 -9.10 -18.09 11.27
N MET A 177 -9.19 -18.24 12.60
CA MET A 177 -10.49 -18.31 13.28
C MET A 177 -11.26 -17.01 13.07
N GLU A 178 -12.59 -17.09 13.02
CA GLU A 178 -13.46 -15.95 12.72
C GLU A 178 -13.22 -14.76 13.66
N GLU A 179 -13.02 -15.01 14.95
CA GLU A 179 -12.76 -13.96 15.94
C GLU A 179 -11.43 -13.22 15.67
N LYS A 180 -10.44 -13.93 15.13
CA LYS A 180 -9.16 -13.32 14.76
C LYS A 180 -9.28 -12.49 13.49
N GLN A 181 -10.03 -12.98 12.50
CA GLN A 181 -10.30 -12.23 11.27
C GLN A 181 -11.11 -10.97 11.55
N GLU A 182 -12.09 -11.06 12.46
CA GLU A 182 -12.87 -9.90 12.91
C GLU A 182 -11.96 -8.84 13.54
N GLU A 183 -11.12 -9.21 14.51
CA GLU A 183 -10.20 -8.27 15.16
C GLU A 183 -9.24 -7.62 14.15
N ASP A 184 -8.64 -8.43 13.25
CA ASP A 184 -7.76 -7.91 12.20
C ASP A 184 -8.47 -6.92 11.29
N LEU A 185 -9.71 -7.23 10.90
CA LEU A 185 -10.52 -6.35 10.09
C LEU A 185 -10.85 -5.04 10.82
N VAL A 186 -11.19 -5.13 12.11
CA VAL A 186 -11.48 -3.95 12.95
C VAL A 186 -10.26 -3.04 13.04
N GLN A 187 -9.07 -3.58 13.31
CA GLN A 187 -7.84 -2.78 13.40
C GLN A 187 -7.49 -2.14 12.05
N LEU A 188 -7.50 -2.94 10.98
CA LEU A 188 -7.21 -2.48 9.62
C LEU A 188 -8.17 -1.37 9.17
N MET A 189 -9.47 -1.60 9.32
CA MET A 189 -10.49 -0.65 8.88
C MET A 189 -10.59 0.57 9.80
N SER A 190 -10.21 0.47 11.08
CA SER A 190 -10.12 1.63 11.97
C SER A 190 -9.05 2.61 11.50
N GLY A 191 -7.91 2.08 11.05
CA GLY A 191 -6.86 2.87 10.41
C GLY A 191 -7.35 3.54 9.12
N ALA A 192 -7.90 2.74 8.21
CA ALA A 192 -8.44 3.23 6.96
C ALA A 192 -9.52 4.32 7.16
N ALA A 193 -10.45 4.10 8.07
CA ALA A 193 -11.51 5.05 8.40
C ALA A 193 -10.96 6.36 8.99
N SER A 194 -9.84 6.32 9.72
CA SER A 194 -9.18 7.55 10.19
C SER A 194 -8.69 8.39 9.02
N ALA A 195 -7.97 7.79 8.08
CA ALA A 195 -7.46 8.48 6.89
C ALA A 195 -8.60 9.03 6.00
N LEU A 196 -9.67 8.25 5.78
CA LEU A 196 -10.84 8.69 5.02
C LEU A 196 -11.56 9.88 5.67
N ARG A 197 -11.68 9.89 7.01
CA ARG A 197 -12.25 11.04 7.74
C ARG A 197 -11.39 12.29 7.58
N GLU A 198 -10.07 12.15 7.67
CA GLU A 198 -9.13 13.27 7.46
C GLU A 198 -9.26 13.86 6.05
N SER A 199 -9.52 13.04 5.02
CA SER A 199 -9.70 13.47 3.64
C SER A 199 -11.13 13.88 3.27
N GLY A 200 -12.11 13.74 4.18
CA GLY A 200 -13.53 13.96 3.89
C GLY A 200 -14.13 12.99 2.86
N CYS A 201 -13.50 11.84 2.63
CA CYS A 201 -13.94 10.84 1.66
C CYS A 201 -14.84 9.79 2.34
N ALA A 202 -15.98 9.47 1.75
CA ALA A 202 -16.92 8.50 2.30
C ALA A 202 -16.59 7.06 1.87
N LEU A 203 -16.45 6.14 2.82
CA LEU A 203 -16.45 4.71 2.51
C LEU A 203 -17.89 4.27 2.18
N VAL A 204 -18.13 3.86 0.93
CA VAL A 204 -19.49 3.53 0.44
C VAL A 204 -19.71 2.05 0.18
N GLY A 205 -18.72 1.21 0.50
CA GLY A 205 -18.81 -0.23 0.36
C GLY A 205 -17.44 -0.87 0.22
N GLY A 206 -17.42 -2.13 -0.21
CA GLY A 206 -16.19 -2.85 -0.46
C GLY A 206 -16.41 -4.34 -0.69
N HIS A 207 -15.30 -5.05 -0.81
CA HIS A 207 -15.24 -6.50 -0.90
C HIS A 207 -14.12 -7.03 -0.02
N THR A 208 -14.40 -8.13 0.70
CA THR A 208 -13.46 -8.80 1.57
C THR A 208 -13.31 -10.25 1.13
N CYS A 209 -12.08 -10.74 1.05
CA CYS A 209 -11.79 -12.14 0.76
C CYS A 209 -10.63 -12.68 1.60
N GLU A 210 -10.54 -14.00 1.70
CA GLU A 210 -9.41 -14.67 2.33
C GLU A 210 -8.24 -14.80 1.35
N ALA A 211 -7.02 -14.62 1.85
CA ALA A 211 -5.78 -14.78 1.11
C ALA A 211 -4.67 -15.34 2.01
N ARG A 212 -3.48 -15.53 1.43
CA ARG A 212 -2.30 -15.95 2.22
C ARG A 212 -1.77 -14.84 3.13
N GLU A 213 -1.97 -13.58 2.74
CA GLU A 213 -1.43 -12.41 3.43
C GLU A 213 -2.50 -11.32 3.54
N MET A 214 -2.38 -10.48 4.55
CA MET A 214 -3.23 -9.30 4.69
C MET A 214 -2.96 -8.33 3.55
N GLY A 215 -4.01 -7.68 3.05
CA GLY A 215 -3.89 -6.63 2.06
C GLY A 215 -5.07 -5.67 2.10
N LEU A 216 -4.81 -4.44 1.68
CA LEU A 216 -5.81 -3.40 1.60
C LEU A 216 -5.59 -2.58 0.34
N GLY A 217 -6.67 -2.35 -0.38
CA GLY A 217 -6.74 -1.37 -1.45
C GLY A 217 -8.04 -0.59 -1.37
N MET A 218 -8.07 0.52 -2.10
CA MET A 218 -9.26 1.35 -2.22
C MET A 218 -9.42 1.75 -3.68
N SER A 219 -10.63 1.58 -4.22
CA SER A 219 -11.05 2.34 -5.40
C SER A 219 -11.57 3.69 -4.91
N VAL A 220 -11.02 4.77 -5.43
CA VAL A 220 -11.37 6.14 -5.03
C VAL A 220 -12.02 6.85 -6.22
N ASN A 221 -13.15 7.48 -5.95
CA ASN A 221 -13.83 8.37 -6.88
C ASN A 221 -13.75 9.80 -6.35
N GLY A 222 -13.21 10.70 -7.16
CA GLY A 222 -13.13 12.13 -6.88
C GLY A 222 -13.83 12.98 -7.93
N ARG A 223 -13.89 14.27 -7.66
CA ARG A 223 -14.44 15.28 -8.57
C ARG A 223 -13.40 16.35 -8.85
N LEU A 224 -13.29 16.74 -10.12
CA LEU A 224 -12.55 17.94 -10.52
C LEU A 224 -13.47 19.17 -10.46
N PRO A 225 -13.20 20.15 -9.58
CA PRO A 225 -14.06 21.32 -9.45
C PRO A 225 -14.16 22.17 -10.72
N GLY A 226 -13.07 22.26 -11.50
CA GLY A 226 -12.99 23.01 -12.76
C GLY A 226 -13.34 22.19 -14.01
N GLY A 227 -13.92 21.00 -13.85
CA GLY A 227 -14.19 20.10 -14.98
C GLY A 227 -12.93 19.40 -15.50
N ALA A 228 -13.05 18.65 -16.60
CA ALA A 228 -11.98 17.76 -17.06
C ALA A 228 -10.71 18.49 -17.48
N ALA A 229 -10.82 19.72 -17.99
CA ALA A 229 -9.68 20.55 -18.38
C ALA A 229 -8.85 21.07 -17.19
N SER A 230 -9.38 20.97 -15.96
CA SER A 230 -8.65 21.34 -14.74
C SER A 230 -7.78 20.21 -14.18
N ALA A 231 -7.78 19.03 -14.81
CA ALA A 231 -6.95 17.92 -14.40
C ALA A 231 -5.46 18.28 -14.49
N LEU A 232 -4.72 18.02 -13.42
CA LEU A 232 -3.27 18.07 -13.42
C LEU A 232 -2.76 16.75 -14.01
N THR A 233 -2.10 16.82 -15.16
CA THR A 233 -1.60 15.63 -15.86
C THR A 233 -0.07 15.66 -15.87
N LYS A 234 0.54 14.51 -16.17
CA LYS A 234 2.00 14.43 -16.36
C LYS A 234 2.49 15.12 -17.65
N ALA A 235 1.57 15.54 -18.51
CA ALA A 235 1.87 16.22 -19.76
C ALA A 235 2.14 17.72 -19.56
N ASP A 236 2.53 18.39 -20.63
CA ASP A 236 2.63 19.86 -20.73
C ASP A 236 3.68 20.55 -19.84
N LEU A 237 4.60 19.79 -19.21
CA LEU A 237 5.81 20.34 -18.59
C LEU A 237 6.70 21.03 -19.65
N ARG A 238 7.25 22.20 -19.30
CA ARG A 238 8.07 23.03 -20.18
C ARG A 238 9.47 23.22 -19.64
N VAL A 239 10.41 23.47 -20.55
CA VAL A 239 11.76 23.87 -20.16
C VAL A 239 11.68 25.19 -19.40
N GLY A 240 12.27 25.20 -18.19
CA GLY A 240 12.21 26.34 -17.27
C GLY A 240 11.27 26.14 -16.09
N ASP A 241 10.42 25.11 -16.10
CA ASP A 241 9.58 24.77 -14.95
C ASP A 241 10.43 24.26 -13.77
N ALA A 242 9.96 24.54 -12.54
CA ALA A 242 10.59 24.09 -11.32
C ALA A 242 10.00 22.74 -10.86
N LEU A 243 10.86 21.87 -10.32
CA LEU A 243 10.44 20.62 -9.68
C LEU A 243 10.26 20.85 -8.17
N VAL A 244 9.04 20.59 -7.68
CA VAL A 244 8.70 20.74 -6.27
C VAL A 244 8.39 19.37 -5.67
N LEU A 245 9.06 19.05 -4.57
CA LEU A 245 8.84 17.82 -3.81
C LEU A 245 8.23 18.16 -2.44
N THR A 246 7.06 17.61 -2.15
CA THR A 246 6.29 17.93 -0.94
C THR A 246 6.52 16.95 0.22
N LYS A 247 7.14 15.79 -0.04
CA LYS A 247 7.47 14.77 0.96
C LYS A 247 8.88 14.19 0.70
N PRO A 248 9.64 13.85 1.75
CA PRO A 248 10.94 13.19 1.58
C PRO A 248 10.82 11.85 0.84
N ILE A 249 11.87 11.50 0.09
CA ILE A 249 12.05 10.17 -0.51
C ILE A 249 12.78 9.22 0.45
N GLY A 250 12.71 7.91 0.20
CA GLY A 250 13.52 6.90 0.92
C GLY A 250 12.73 5.88 1.74
N THR A 251 11.40 5.94 1.77
CA THR A 251 10.54 4.98 2.49
C THR A 251 10.81 3.52 2.09
N GLY A 252 10.99 3.23 0.80
CA GLY A 252 11.33 1.89 0.33
C GLY A 252 12.68 1.37 0.85
N ALA A 253 13.67 2.27 1.04
CA ALA A 253 14.95 1.90 1.64
C ALA A 253 14.80 1.62 3.14
N LEU A 254 13.95 2.38 3.84
CA LEU A 254 13.62 2.14 5.25
C LEU A 254 12.90 0.80 5.42
N PHE A 255 11.88 0.49 4.61
CA PHE A 255 11.19 -0.81 4.66
C PHE A 255 12.13 -1.97 4.34
N ALA A 256 12.98 -1.83 3.32
CA ALA A 256 13.97 -2.85 2.99
C ALA A 256 15.00 -3.07 4.13
N ALA A 257 15.35 -2.03 4.87
CA ALA A 257 16.20 -2.13 6.04
C ALA A 257 15.46 -2.76 7.23
N ASP A 258 14.22 -2.35 7.48
CA ASP A 258 13.36 -2.83 8.57
C ASP A 258 13.11 -4.33 8.47
N MET A 259 12.74 -4.82 7.28
CA MET A 259 12.57 -6.25 7.00
C MET A 259 13.83 -7.08 7.16
N ARG A 260 15.00 -6.44 7.24
CA ARG A 260 16.30 -7.09 7.50
C ARG A 260 16.81 -6.82 8.92
N ALA A 261 15.99 -6.21 9.78
CA ALA A 261 16.36 -5.72 11.11
C ALA A 261 17.57 -4.77 11.10
N LYS A 262 17.75 -4.00 10.02
CA LYS A 262 18.84 -3.03 9.83
C LYS A 262 18.37 -1.57 9.93
N ALA A 263 17.07 -1.33 10.01
CA ALA A 263 16.55 0.02 10.24
C ALA A 263 16.98 0.51 11.62
N ARG A 264 17.52 1.73 11.69
CA ARG A 264 17.88 2.39 12.96
C ARG A 264 16.81 3.43 13.25
N GLY A 265 15.97 3.15 14.25
CA GLY A 265 15.04 4.13 14.81
C GLY A 265 15.66 4.84 16.03
N PRO A 266 15.23 6.06 16.37
CA PRO A 266 15.42 6.55 17.74
C PRO A 266 14.61 5.67 18.69
N TRP A 267 15.30 4.87 19.51
CA TRP A 267 14.72 4.07 20.59
C TRP A 267 14.55 4.89 21.86
#